data_AF-A0A0D9ZAJ9-F1
#
_entry.id   AF-A0A0D9ZAJ9-F1
#
_cell.length_a   1.000
_cell.length_b   1.000
_cell.length_c   1.000
_cell.angle_alpha   90.00
_cell.angle_beta   90.00
_cell.angle_gamma   90.00
#
_symmetry.space_group_name_H-M   'P 1'
#
loop_
_entity.id
_entity.type
_entity.pdbx_description
1 polymer ?
#
loop_
_entity_poly.entity_id
_entity_poly.type
_entity_poly.pdbx_seq_one_letter_code
_entity_poly.pdbx_strand_id
1 'polypeptide(L)'
;MIKFKFEKRDLYHIHASLVPIANMTLLLKLMYDHLKFAIRDTVRYTILLQLPYVTDWPTRIVLNMLLMHSYNFIRGLYEVPPDEPGQTELNEKQISALKMLGLAVVPGQRSLTQFQQRVIKASKFMDFLRNRTSHRMDALNVFASYSPEGSELSSYVCYPLILPHLQDALYDANELSKLDMKSLF
;
A
#
# COMPACT_ATOMS: atom_id res chain seq x y z
N MET A 1 3.56 -21.95 5.36
CA MET A 1 2.96 -22.32 6.65
C MET A 1 1.44 -22.02 6.67
N ILE A 2 0.69 -22.47 5.64
CA ILE A 2 -0.76 -22.20 5.46
C ILE A 2 -1.61 -23.48 5.66
N LYS A 3 -0.99 -24.67 5.57
CA LYS A 3 -1.67 -25.97 5.61
C LYS A 3 -2.46 -26.29 6.89
N PHE A 4 -2.31 -25.52 7.97
CA PHE A 4 -2.89 -25.83 9.29
C PHE A 4 -3.88 -24.80 9.85
N LYS A 5 -4.18 -23.72 9.10
CA LYS A 5 -5.16 -22.70 9.53
C LYS A 5 -6.54 -23.00 8.94
N PHE A 6 -7.25 -23.95 9.53
CA PHE A 6 -8.55 -24.43 9.02
C PHE A 6 -9.61 -23.34 9.01
N GLU A 7 -9.58 -22.43 9.97
CA GLU A 7 -10.45 -21.26 10.10
C GLU A 7 -10.31 -20.26 8.95
N LYS A 8 -9.20 -20.29 8.21
CA LYS A 8 -8.98 -19.42 7.05
C LYS A 8 -9.55 -19.98 5.75
N ARG A 9 -10.17 -21.17 5.77
CA ARG A 9 -10.69 -21.80 4.56
C ARG A 9 -11.85 -21.02 3.94
N ASP A 10 -12.66 -20.38 4.76
CA ASP A 10 -13.79 -19.56 4.28
C ASP A 10 -13.32 -18.34 3.49
N LEU A 11 -12.09 -17.87 3.73
CA LEU A 11 -11.45 -16.83 2.92
C LEU A 11 -11.23 -17.29 1.47
N TYR A 12 -11.14 -18.60 1.19
CA TYR A 12 -10.98 -19.10 -0.17
C TYR A 12 -12.23 -18.92 -1.03
N HIS A 13 -13.41 -18.77 -0.43
CA HIS A 13 -14.65 -18.47 -1.16
C HIS A 13 -14.79 -16.98 -1.52
N ILE A 14 -14.00 -16.11 -0.88
CA ILE A 14 -13.97 -14.65 -1.07
C ILE A 14 -12.53 -14.22 -1.40
N HIS A 15 -11.70 -15.12 -1.95
CA HIS A 15 -10.28 -14.85 -2.08
C HIS A 15 -10.07 -13.76 -3.14
N ALA A 16 -9.14 -12.82 -2.89
CA ALA A 16 -8.74 -11.84 -3.89
C ALA A 16 -8.36 -12.44 -5.27
N SER A 17 -7.99 -13.72 -5.31
CA SER A 17 -7.70 -14.44 -6.57
C SER A 17 -8.93 -14.94 -7.33
N LEU A 18 -10.12 -14.93 -6.71
CA LEU A 18 -11.40 -15.25 -7.34
C LEU A 18 -12.13 -14.00 -7.85
N VAL A 19 -11.69 -12.82 -7.42
CA VAL A 19 -12.24 -11.55 -7.91
C VAL A 19 -11.78 -11.35 -9.36
N PRO A 20 -12.71 -11.09 -10.30
CA PRO A 20 -12.34 -10.77 -11.68
C PRO A 20 -11.35 -9.62 -11.71
N ILE A 21 -10.40 -9.65 -12.66
CA ILE A 21 -9.35 -8.61 -12.73
C ILE A 21 -9.93 -7.19 -12.83
N ALA A 22 -11.09 -7.05 -13.48
CA ALA A 22 -11.84 -5.79 -13.58
C ALA A 22 -12.25 -5.22 -12.21
N ASN A 23 -12.47 -6.08 -11.20
CA ASN A 23 -12.91 -5.69 -9.86
C ASN A 23 -11.75 -5.63 -8.85
N MET A 24 -10.53 -6.01 -9.24
CA MET A 24 -9.37 -5.99 -8.33
C MET A 24 -9.04 -4.57 -7.82
N THR A 25 -9.21 -3.55 -8.66
CA THR A 25 -9.05 -2.15 -8.24
C THR A 25 -10.03 -1.78 -7.14
N LEU A 26 -11.29 -2.20 -7.28
CA LEU A 26 -12.33 -1.90 -6.32
C LEU A 26 -12.08 -2.63 -4.99
N LEU A 27 -11.69 -3.90 -5.04
CA LEU A 27 -11.30 -4.66 -3.86
C LEU A 27 -10.11 -4.00 -3.14
N LEU A 28 -9.05 -3.65 -3.88
CA LEU A 28 -7.89 -2.95 -3.32
C LEU A 28 -8.32 -1.65 -2.65
N LYS A 29 -9.16 -0.86 -3.33
CA LYS A 29 -9.66 0.42 -2.82
C LYS A 29 -10.45 0.23 -1.53
N LEU A 30 -11.36 -0.74 -1.45
CA LEU A 30 -12.15 -1.02 -0.25
C LEU A 30 -11.25 -1.38 0.94
N MET A 31 -10.29 -2.30 0.74
CA MET A 31 -9.34 -2.68 1.80
C MET A 31 -8.43 -1.51 2.19
N TYR A 32 -7.97 -0.72 1.22
CA TYR A 32 -7.14 0.46 1.47
C TYR A 32 -7.89 1.53 2.25
N ASP A 33 -9.12 1.88 1.86
CA ASP A 33 -9.90 2.92 2.52
C ASP A 33 -10.20 2.52 3.98
N HIS A 34 -10.56 1.24 4.21
CA HIS A 34 -10.73 0.72 5.57
C HIS A 34 -9.44 0.78 6.38
N LEU A 35 -8.32 0.33 5.79
CA LEU A 35 -7.00 0.40 6.42
C LEU A 35 -6.61 1.84 6.78
N LYS A 36 -6.92 2.81 5.92
CA LYS A 36 -6.51 4.21 6.10
C LYS A 36 -7.40 4.96 7.08
N PHE A 37 -8.71 4.75 7.03
CA PHE A 37 -9.69 5.63 7.68
C PHE A 37 -10.47 4.97 8.84
N ALA A 38 -10.57 3.64 8.89
CA ALA A 38 -11.41 2.96 9.87
C ALA A 38 -10.61 2.20 10.95
N ILE A 39 -9.40 1.71 10.62
CA ILE A 39 -8.58 0.94 11.55
C ILE A 39 -7.78 1.85 12.47
N ARG A 40 -7.74 1.50 13.76
CA ARG A 40 -6.91 2.17 14.77
C ARG A 40 -5.42 2.08 14.41
N ASP A 41 -4.69 3.17 14.66
CA ASP A 41 -3.27 3.32 14.29
C ASP A 41 -2.39 2.14 14.67
N THR A 42 -2.48 1.65 15.91
CA THR A 42 -1.66 0.52 16.38
C THR A 42 -1.88 -0.76 15.57
N VAL A 43 -3.13 -1.08 15.26
CA VAL A 43 -3.51 -2.26 14.45
C VAL A 43 -3.09 -2.04 12.99
N ARG A 44 -3.28 -0.82 12.48
CA ARG A 44 -2.88 -0.43 11.13
C ARG A 44 -1.38 -0.63 10.91
N TYR A 45 -0.54 -0.23 11.86
CA TYR A 45 0.91 -0.44 11.75
C TYR A 45 1.28 -1.91 11.68
N THR A 46 0.65 -2.75 12.51
CA THR A 46 0.88 -4.20 12.49
C THR A 46 0.52 -4.80 11.14
N ILE A 47 -0.64 -4.45 10.58
CA ILE A 47 -1.07 -4.90 9.25
C ILE A 47 -0.06 -4.45 8.19
N LEU A 48 0.26 -3.16 8.14
CA LEU A 48 1.18 -2.58 7.15
C LEU A 48 2.55 -3.26 7.18
N LEU A 49 3.10 -3.55 8.36
CA LEU A 49 4.43 -4.14 8.50
C LEU A 49 4.47 -5.64 8.19
N GLN A 50 3.32 -6.32 8.11
CA GLN A 50 3.20 -7.73 7.71
C GLN A 50 3.05 -7.91 6.19
N LEU A 51 2.72 -6.84 5.46
CA LEU A 51 2.51 -6.92 4.02
C LEU A 51 3.82 -7.29 3.28
N PRO A 52 3.72 -8.07 2.20
CA PRO A 52 4.89 -8.42 1.40
C PRO A 52 5.39 -7.19 0.64
N TYR A 53 6.65 -7.24 0.22
CA TYR A 53 7.30 -6.24 -0.62
C TYR A 53 7.50 -4.85 0.01
N VAL A 54 6.98 -4.55 1.20
CA VAL A 54 7.10 -3.21 1.82
C VAL A 54 8.54 -2.71 1.95
N THR A 55 9.52 -3.62 2.03
CA THR A 55 10.95 -3.31 2.12
C THR A 55 11.60 -2.97 0.78
N ASP A 56 11.16 -3.57 -0.32
CA ASP A 56 11.84 -3.55 -1.63
C ASP A 56 10.91 -3.16 -2.79
N TRP A 57 9.66 -2.79 -2.51
CA TRP A 57 8.68 -2.48 -3.56
C TRP A 57 9.17 -1.45 -4.60
N PRO A 58 9.97 -0.40 -4.26
CA PRO A 58 10.44 0.55 -5.27
C PRO A 58 11.48 -0.06 -6.22
N THR A 59 12.19 -1.12 -5.85
CA THR A 59 13.16 -1.75 -6.77
C THR A 59 12.44 -2.59 -7.83
N ARG A 60 11.25 -3.09 -7.51
CA ARG A 60 10.43 -3.92 -8.41
C ARG A 60 9.78 -3.13 -9.54
N ILE A 61 9.51 -1.83 -9.34
CA ILE A 61 8.92 -0.98 -10.38
C ILE A 61 9.94 -0.53 -11.43
N VAL A 62 11.25 -0.53 -11.11
CA VAL A 62 12.29 0.06 -11.99
C VAL A 62 12.31 -0.59 -13.38
N LEU A 63 12.02 -1.89 -13.44
CA LEU A 63 11.97 -2.64 -14.70
C LEU A 63 10.60 -2.56 -15.40
N ASN A 64 9.60 -1.99 -14.75
CA ASN A 64 8.27 -1.78 -15.29
C ASN A 64 8.08 -0.29 -15.60
N MET A 65 8.39 0.11 -16.84
CA MET A 65 8.32 1.50 -17.27
C MET A 65 6.99 2.18 -16.93
N LEU A 66 5.90 1.42 -17.01
CA LEU A 66 4.57 1.92 -16.71
C LEU A 66 4.40 2.28 -15.22
N LEU A 67 4.74 1.35 -14.33
CA LEU A 67 4.69 1.59 -12.89
C LEU A 67 5.68 2.68 -12.49
N MET A 68 6.84 2.75 -13.15
CA MET A 68 7.84 3.78 -12.94
C MET A 68 7.34 5.19 -13.30
N HIS A 69 6.59 5.34 -14.40
CA HIS A 69 5.97 6.63 -14.74
C HIS A 69 4.94 7.06 -13.68
N SER A 70 4.11 6.13 -13.22
CA SER A 70 3.11 6.41 -12.18
C SER A 70 3.77 6.79 -10.83
N TYR A 71 4.91 6.17 -10.52
CA TYR A 71 5.71 6.46 -9.34
C TYR A 71 6.37 7.84 -9.42
N ASN A 72 6.92 8.19 -10.59
CA ASN A 72 7.62 9.45 -10.82
C ASN A 72 6.71 10.63 -11.19
N PHE A 73 5.40 10.40 -11.34
CA PHE A 73 4.43 11.45 -11.69
C PHE A 73 4.54 12.67 -10.77
N ILE A 74 4.72 12.44 -9.46
CA ILE A 74 5.10 13.47 -8.50
C ILE A 74 6.39 13.03 -7.83
N ARG A 75 7.49 13.73 -8.15
CA ARG A 75 8.83 13.41 -7.65
C ARG A 75 8.87 13.35 -6.12
N GLY A 76 9.39 12.26 -5.58
CA GLY A 76 9.56 12.06 -4.13
C GLY A 76 8.27 11.80 -3.34
N LEU A 77 7.10 11.72 -3.99
CA LEU A 77 5.81 11.53 -3.30
C LEU A 77 5.77 10.24 -2.47
N TYR A 78 6.40 9.18 -2.97
CA TYR A 78 6.40 7.84 -2.37
C TYR A 78 7.69 7.51 -1.62
N GLU A 79 8.58 8.47 -1.46
CA GLU A 79 9.83 8.30 -0.72
C GLU A 79 9.63 8.59 0.77
N VAL A 80 10.43 7.93 1.61
CA VAL A 80 10.54 8.29 3.02
C VAL A 80 11.30 9.62 3.08
N PRO A 81 10.78 10.67 3.75
CA PRO A 81 11.49 11.94 3.82
C PRO A 81 12.89 11.78 4.44
N PRO A 82 13.96 12.16 3.71
CA PRO A 82 15.32 12.01 4.19
C PRO A 82 15.64 13.01 5.30
N ASP A 83 16.73 12.73 6.03
CA ASP A 83 17.33 13.72 6.92
C ASP A 83 18.04 14.80 6.09
N GLU A 84 18.05 16.03 6.62
CA GLU A 84 18.80 17.13 6.04
C GLU A 84 20.23 17.22 6.63
N PRO A 85 21.22 17.74 5.89
CA PRO A 85 22.56 17.93 6.42
C PRO A 85 22.57 18.81 7.67
N GLY A 86 23.14 18.30 8.77
CA GLY A 86 23.23 19.06 10.03
C GLY A 86 21.92 19.14 10.84
N GLN A 87 20.92 18.30 10.49
CA GLN A 87 19.61 18.29 11.14
C GLN A 87 19.71 18.05 12.66
N THR A 88 19.17 18.98 13.45
CA THR A 88 19.12 18.91 14.92
C THR A 88 17.74 18.50 15.45
N GLU A 89 16.70 18.57 14.62
CA GLU A 89 15.32 18.18 14.91
C GLU A 89 14.65 17.68 13.61
N LEU A 90 13.60 16.88 13.71
CA LEU A 90 12.85 16.41 12.53
C LEU A 90 12.39 17.57 11.65
N ASN A 91 12.63 17.46 10.34
CA ASN A 91 12.16 18.45 9.38
C ASN A 91 10.64 18.39 9.17
N GLU A 92 10.07 19.42 8.53
CA GLU A 92 8.62 19.54 8.33
C GLU A 92 8.01 18.35 7.59
N LYS A 93 8.73 17.80 6.60
CA LYS A 93 8.24 16.64 5.82
C LYS A 93 8.17 15.39 6.67
N GLN A 94 9.16 15.18 7.54
CA GLN A 94 9.18 14.07 8.50
C GLN A 94 8.05 14.22 9.52
N ILE A 95 7.88 15.41 10.11
CA ILE A 95 6.80 15.70 11.07
C ILE A 95 5.44 15.48 10.42
N SER A 96 5.24 15.98 9.20
CA SER A 96 3.99 15.81 8.45
C SER A 96 3.70 14.33 8.18
N ALA A 97 4.71 13.55 7.77
CA ALA A 97 4.56 12.11 7.57
C ALA A 97 4.17 11.37 8.86
N LEU A 98 4.77 11.72 10.01
CA LEU A 98 4.40 11.13 11.31
C LEU A 98 2.97 11.49 11.69
N LYS A 99 2.57 12.76 11.57
CA LYS A 99 1.22 13.23 11.89
C LYS A 99 0.15 12.57 11.03
N MET A 100 0.36 12.48 9.72
CA MET A 100 -0.58 11.81 8.81
C MET A 100 -0.79 10.33 9.17
N LEU A 101 0.21 9.70 9.79
CA LEU A 101 0.17 8.31 10.21
C LEU A 101 -0.29 8.12 11.65
N GLY A 102 -0.52 9.19 12.43
CA GLY A 102 -0.81 9.08 13.86
C GLY A 102 0.38 8.62 14.71
N LEU A 103 1.60 8.77 14.19
CA LEU A 103 2.83 8.46 14.92
C LEU A 103 3.23 9.64 15.81
N ALA A 104 3.67 9.33 17.02
CA ALA A 104 4.15 10.34 17.95
C ALA A 104 5.42 11.04 17.42
N VAL A 105 5.46 12.36 17.57
CA VAL A 105 6.64 13.20 17.33
C VAL A 105 7.34 13.36 18.69
N VAL A 106 8.55 12.83 18.81
CA VAL A 106 9.30 12.89 20.06
C VAL A 106 10.12 14.19 20.09
N PRO A 107 10.02 15.03 21.14
CA PRO A 107 10.84 16.23 21.28
C PRO A 107 12.34 15.93 21.22
N GLY A 108 13.10 16.74 20.47
CA GLY A 108 14.54 16.56 20.29
C GLY A 108 14.93 15.37 19.41
N GLN A 109 13.97 14.68 18.79
CA GLN A 109 14.25 13.63 17.82
C GLN A 109 14.92 14.23 16.58
N ARG A 110 16.11 13.73 16.25
CA ARG A 110 16.92 14.24 15.12
C ARG A 110 16.62 13.56 13.80
N SER A 111 16.22 12.30 13.82
CA SER A 111 16.00 11.48 12.63
C SER A 111 14.85 10.51 12.86
N LEU A 112 14.16 10.10 11.80
CA LEU A 112 13.12 9.08 11.89
C LEU A 112 13.69 7.76 12.43
N THR A 113 13.02 7.13 13.40
CA THR A 113 13.41 5.81 13.89
C THR A 113 13.19 4.74 12.81
N GLN A 114 13.88 3.60 12.90
CA GLN A 114 13.66 2.49 11.95
C GLN A 114 12.19 2.06 11.89
N PHE A 115 11.49 2.04 13.02
CA PHE A 115 10.07 1.73 13.06
C PHE A 115 9.25 2.74 12.24
N GLN A 116 9.45 4.04 12.48
CA GLN A 116 8.76 5.10 11.74
C GLN A 116 9.04 5.02 10.24
N GLN A 117 10.31 4.83 9.85
CA GLN A 117 10.69 4.68 8.44
C GLN A 117 9.98 3.50 7.78
N ARG A 118 9.92 2.34 8.46
CA ARG A 118 9.24 1.14 7.95
C ARG A 118 7.73 1.36 7.78
N VAL A 119 7.07 1.98 8.76
CA VAL A 119 5.63 2.28 8.69
C VAL A 119 5.35 3.30 7.59
N ILE A 120 6.14 4.37 7.47
CA ILE A 120 6.03 5.35 6.39
C ILE A 120 6.18 4.65 5.04
N LYS A 121 7.22 3.84 4.87
CA LYS A 121 7.48 3.12 3.62
C LYS A 121 6.34 2.18 3.23
N ALA A 122 5.79 1.42 4.18
CA ALA A 122 4.65 0.55 3.96
C ALA A 122 3.39 1.34 3.60
N SER A 123 3.12 2.47 4.26
CA SER A 123 2.02 3.35 3.90
C SER A 123 2.17 3.94 2.50
N LYS A 124 3.38 4.39 2.13
CA LYS A 124 3.66 4.91 0.79
C LYS A 124 3.48 3.85 -0.29
N PHE A 125 3.79 2.59 -0.01
CA PHE A 125 3.49 1.50 -0.92
C PHE A 125 1.98 1.36 -1.15
N MET A 126 1.17 1.37 -0.08
CA MET A 126 -0.28 1.29 -0.19
C MET A 126 -0.87 2.50 -0.92
N ASP A 127 -0.36 3.71 -0.64
CA ASP A 127 -0.74 4.93 -1.37
C ASP A 127 -0.38 4.83 -2.85
N PHE A 128 0.81 4.32 -3.20
CA PHE A 128 1.23 4.09 -4.58
C PHE A 128 0.28 3.13 -5.28
N LEU A 129 0.00 1.99 -4.66
CA LEU A 129 -0.96 1.03 -5.20
C LEU A 129 -2.32 1.71 -5.41
N ARG A 130 -2.88 2.42 -4.43
CA ARG A 130 -4.19 3.05 -4.61
C ARG A 130 -4.18 4.18 -5.66
N ASN A 131 -3.13 4.98 -5.74
CA ASN A 131 -3.09 6.18 -6.59
C ASN A 131 -2.63 5.91 -8.02
N ARG A 132 -1.90 4.81 -8.28
CA ARG A 132 -1.46 4.45 -9.64
C ARG A 132 -2.62 4.42 -10.62
N THR A 133 -3.82 4.04 -10.16
CA THR A 133 -5.03 3.93 -11.00
C THR A 133 -5.63 5.30 -11.33
N SER A 134 -5.46 6.31 -10.47
CA SER A 134 -5.87 7.69 -10.77
C SER A 134 -4.84 8.40 -11.65
N HIS A 135 -3.56 8.07 -11.53
CA HIS A 135 -2.48 8.63 -12.36
C HIS A 135 -2.41 7.97 -13.77
N ARG A 136 -3.39 7.12 -14.11
CA ARG A 136 -3.43 6.28 -15.32
C ARG A 136 -3.50 7.03 -16.64
N MET A 137 -4.17 8.17 -16.71
CA MET A 137 -4.69 8.65 -18.00
C MET A 137 -3.99 9.91 -18.50
N ASP A 138 -3.66 10.86 -17.61
CA ASP A 138 -3.18 12.17 -18.09
C ASP A 138 -1.72 12.16 -18.53
N ALA A 139 -0.86 11.34 -17.89
CA ALA A 139 0.58 11.30 -18.19
C ALA A 139 0.97 10.25 -19.25
N LEU A 140 0.07 9.31 -19.57
CA LEU A 140 0.39 8.09 -20.33
C LEU A 140 -0.24 8.05 -21.73
N ASN A 141 -0.84 9.15 -22.19
CA ASN A 141 -1.23 9.35 -23.60
C ASN A 141 -0.08 9.10 -24.61
N VAL A 142 1.16 9.01 -24.13
CA VAL A 142 2.37 8.67 -24.91
C VAL A 142 2.42 7.18 -25.30
N PHE A 143 1.75 6.29 -24.56
CA PHE A 143 1.68 4.85 -24.84
C PHE A 143 0.32 4.50 -25.43
N ALA A 144 0.19 4.57 -26.75
CA ALA A 144 -1.05 4.37 -27.52
C ALA A 144 -1.79 3.02 -27.29
N SER A 145 -1.26 2.12 -26.48
CA SER A 145 -1.81 0.79 -26.16
C SER A 145 -2.12 0.58 -24.67
N TYR A 146 -2.06 1.63 -23.85
CA TYR A 146 -2.25 1.50 -22.40
C TYR A 146 -3.71 1.56 -21.98
N SER A 147 -4.25 0.41 -21.52
CA SER A 147 -5.58 0.34 -20.92
C SER A 147 -5.52 0.28 -19.38
N PRO A 148 -6.60 0.69 -18.69
CA PRO A 148 -6.75 0.45 -17.26
C PRO A 148 -6.46 -1.00 -16.87
N GLU A 149 -6.96 -1.98 -17.61
CA GLU A 149 -6.71 -3.41 -17.36
C GLU A 149 -5.23 -3.77 -17.46
N GLY A 150 -4.50 -3.22 -18.45
CA GLY A 150 -3.05 -3.41 -18.60
C GLY A 150 -2.23 -2.89 -17.40
N SER A 151 -2.71 -1.82 -16.77
CA SER A 151 -2.16 -1.30 -15.51
C SER A 151 -2.39 -2.23 -14.33
N GLU A 152 -3.59 -2.81 -14.22
CA GLU A 152 -3.88 -3.79 -13.17
C GLU A 152 -3.01 -5.02 -13.34
N LEU A 153 -2.92 -5.55 -14.56
CA LEU A 153 -2.06 -6.68 -14.90
C LEU A 153 -0.60 -6.40 -14.51
N SER A 154 -0.08 -5.23 -14.87
CA SER A 154 1.29 -4.84 -14.53
C SER A 154 1.54 -4.82 -13.02
N SER A 155 0.60 -4.26 -12.26
CA SER A 155 0.71 -4.24 -10.79
C SER A 155 0.55 -5.63 -10.18
N TYR A 156 -0.36 -6.45 -10.70
CA TYR A 156 -0.62 -7.80 -10.20
C TYR A 156 0.56 -8.73 -10.48
N VAL A 157 1.19 -8.63 -11.65
CA VAL A 157 2.42 -9.38 -11.96
C VAL A 157 3.59 -8.92 -11.08
N CYS A 158 3.69 -7.62 -10.79
CA CYS A 158 4.77 -7.07 -9.96
C CYS A 158 4.60 -7.42 -8.47
N TYR A 159 3.35 -7.45 -7.98
CA TYR A 159 3.00 -7.66 -6.57
C TYR A 159 1.88 -8.69 -6.37
N PRO A 160 2.03 -9.94 -6.82
CA PRO A 160 0.94 -10.91 -6.89
C PRO A 160 0.37 -11.30 -5.51
N LEU A 161 1.19 -11.19 -4.46
CA LEU A 161 0.81 -11.60 -3.11
C LEU A 161 0.21 -10.48 -2.25
N ILE A 162 0.14 -9.24 -2.76
CA ILE A 162 -0.26 -8.10 -1.92
C ILE A 162 -1.72 -8.18 -1.49
N LEU A 163 -2.65 -8.46 -2.40
CA LEU A 163 -4.08 -8.53 -2.07
C LEU A 163 -4.40 -9.72 -1.16
N PRO A 164 -3.92 -10.96 -1.44
CA PRO A 164 -4.13 -12.07 -0.53
C PRO A 164 -3.58 -11.78 0.87
N HIS A 165 -2.38 -11.22 1.00
CA HIS A 165 -1.79 -10.93 2.32
C HIS A 165 -2.47 -9.77 3.04
N LEU A 166 -2.97 -8.76 2.32
CA LEU A 166 -3.76 -7.70 2.94
C LEU A 166 -5.09 -8.24 3.47
N GLN A 167 -5.78 -9.06 2.69
CA GLN A 167 -7.00 -9.74 3.12
C GLN A 167 -6.75 -10.62 4.34
N ASP A 168 -5.65 -11.38 4.33
CA ASP A 168 -5.27 -12.29 5.42
C ASP A 168 -4.90 -11.52 6.71
N ALA A 169 -4.20 -10.40 6.58
CA ALA A 169 -3.84 -9.54 7.70
C ALA A 169 -5.06 -8.82 8.29
N LEU A 170 -6.01 -8.39 7.44
CA LEU A 170 -7.29 -7.83 7.88
C LEU A 170 -8.14 -8.88 8.60
N TYR A 171 -8.10 -10.14 8.15
CA TYR A 171 -8.79 -11.23 8.83
C TYR A 171 -8.18 -11.49 10.22
N ASP A 172 -6.85 -11.63 10.29
CA ASP A 172 -6.14 -11.87 11.55
C ASP A 172 -6.33 -10.70 12.55
N ALA A 173 -6.58 -9.49 12.06
CA ALA A 173 -6.89 -8.32 12.87
C ALA A 173 -8.38 -8.18 13.27
N ASN A 174 -9.26 -9.10 12.87
CA ASN A 174 -10.73 -8.99 13.00
C ASN A 174 -11.32 -7.73 12.35
N GLU A 175 -10.73 -7.29 11.24
CA GLU A 175 -11.14 -6.11 10.48
C GLU A 175 -11.81 -6.46 9.15
N LEU A 176 -11.54 -7.65 8.59
CA LEU A 176 -12.07 -8.04 7.27
C LEU A 176 -13.60 -8.14 7.23
N SER A 177 -14.24 -8.66 8.28
CA SER A 177 -15.71 -8.80 8.35
C SER A 177 -16.45 -7.46 8.40
N LYS A 178 -15.73 -6.35 8.62
CA LYS A 178 -16.29 -5.00 8.64
C LYS A 178 -16.32 -4.36 7.24
N LEU A 179 -15.70 -4.99 6.25
CA LEU A 179 -15.77 -4.55 4.86
C LEU A 179 -17.09 -4.95 4.22
N ASP A 180 -17.76 -4.00 3.58
CA ASP A 180 -18.89 -4.31 2.69
C ASP A 180 -18.38 -4.82 1.34
N MET A 181 -18.23 -6.13 1.24
CA MET A 181 -17.80 -6.81 0.01
C MET A 181 -18.97 -7.21 -0.91
N LYS A 182 -20.22 -6.86 -0.57
CA LYS A 182 -21.40 -7.23 -1.37
C LYS A 182 -21.37 -6.65 -2.79
N SER A 183 -20.65 -5.56 -3.00
CA SER A 183 -20.51 -4.90 -4.30
C SER A 183 -19.48 -5.56 -5.23
N LEU A 184 -18.74 -6.56 -4.75
CA LEU A 184 -17.67 -7.24 -5.50
C LEU A 184 -18.12 -8.53 -6.22
N PHE A 185 -19.30 -9.04 -5.86
CA PHE A 185 -19.89 -10.30 -6.32
C PHE A 185 -21.35 -10.09 -6.72
#